data_AF-A0A099NUS5-F1
#
_entry.id   AF-A0A099NUS5-F1
#
_cell.length_a   1.000
_cell.length_b   1.000
_cell.length_c   1.000
_cell.angle_alpha   90.00
_cell.angle_beta   90.00
_cell.angle_gamma   90.00
#
_symmetry.space_group_name_H-M   'P 1'
#
loop_
_entity.id
_entity.type
_entity.pdbx_description
1 polymer ?
#
loop_
_entity_poly.entity_id
_entity_poly.type
_entity_poly.pdbx_seq_one_letter_code
_entity_poly.pdbx_strand_id
1 'polypeptide(L)'
;MLRTLNKLSLSKSVARNATRNFSRSAAIRDEVELKIDGIPVSIERGSSIIQAAEKAGVYIPRYCYHDRLTVAGNCRMCLVEIEKSPKMAAACAMPVGPGMSVITTSDKVKKVREGITEFLLSNHPLDCPICDQGGECDLQEQTLRYGSDRGRFQEVSGKRAVENKAIGPLVKTSMNRCIHCTRCVRFLNDVAGAPEFGTSARGNDLQIGTYVERNVNSELSGNIIDLCPVGALTSKPYSFKARPWELKRTESIDIMDALGSAIRVDTRGMEVMRVLPRLNEEINQEWISDRSRFACDALKVQRLTKPLVKDGDKFVDATWDGALSKIADTIKKINPSKNEVKAVAGPLVDVEGMVALKDLVNRLDSENLTIDAPVTELPSTDIRSNYIFNSTIEGIDTADQILIV
;
A
#
# COMPACT_ATOMS: atom_id res chain seq x y z
N MET A 1 46.90 33.72 -71.72
CA MET A 1 48.01 32.75 -71.84
C MET A 1 48.11 31.98 -70.53
N LEU A 2 47.84 30.67 -70.58
CA LEU A 2 48.17 29.61 -69.58
C LEU A 2 47.69 29.82 -68.13
N ARG A 3 47.27 28.85 -67.31
CA ARG A 3 46.98 27.41 -67.33
C ARG A 3 46.43 27.18 -65.90
N THR A 4 45.17 26.80 -65.71
CA THR A 4 44.72 25.43 -65.33
C THR A 4 45.22 24.85 -63.99
N LEU A 5 44.23 24.40 -63.19
CA LEU A 5 44.19 23.25 -62.24
C LEU A 5 44.69 23.53 -60.80
N ASN A 6 44.04 23.10 -59.70
CA ASN A 6 42.86 22.26 -59.51
C ASN A 6 42.42 22.24 -58.02
N LYS A 7 41.23 21.64 -57.79
CA LYS A 7 40.63 21.09 -56.56
C LYS A 7 39.54 21.97 -55.90
N LEU A 8 38.28 21.77 -56.33
CA LEU A 8 37.30 20.81 -55.77
C LEU A 8 36.77 21.29 -54.41
N SER A 9 35.64 22.00 -54.38
CA SER A 9 34.26 21.50 -54.42
C SER A 9 33.75 21.03 -53.06
N LEU A 10 32.70 21.71 -52.59
CA LEU A 10 31.43 21.20 -52.04
C LEU A 10 30.99 22.05 -50.86
N SER A 11 29.99 22.90 -51.12
CA SER A 11 29.22 23.59 -50.10
C SER A 11 28.54 22.53 -49.23
N LYS A 12 28.94 22.42 -47.97
CA LYS A 12 28.16 21.64 -47.00
C LYS A 12 27.00 22.50 -46.53
N SER A 13 25.85 22.29 -47.17
CA SER A 13 24.54 22.53 -46.55
C SER A 13 24.51 21.76 -45.24
N VAL A 14 24.58 22.47 -44.11
CA VAL A 14 24.28 21.89 -42.80
C VAL A 14 22.77 21.66 -42.77
N ALA A 15 22.36 20.50 -43.27
CA ALA A 15 21.04 19.95 -43.02
C ALA A 15 20.91 19.78 -41.50
N ARG A 16 20.14 20.67 -40.88
CA ARG A 16 19.67 20.50 -39.50
C ARG A 16 18.87 19.20 -39.48
N ASN A 17 19.44 18.14 -38.91
CA ASN A 17 18.69 16.98 -38.45
C ASN A 17 17.79 17.45 -37.30
N ALA A 18 16.67 18.08 -37.63
CA ALA A 18 15.55 18.19 -36.73
C ALA A 18 14.92 16.80 -36.66
N THR A 19 15.36 15.99 -35.70
CA THR A 19 14.58 14.85 -35.25
C THR A 19 13.21 15.38 -34.83
N ARG A 20 12.21 15.20 -35.69
CA ARG A 20 10.82 15.42 -35.31
C ARG A 20 10.53 14.44 -34.19
N ASN A 21 10.51 14.94 -32.95
CA ASN A 21 9.89 14.22 -31.86
C ASN A 21 8.47 13.94 -32.31
N PHE A 22 8.14 12.67 -32.53
CA PHE A 22 6.75 12.25 -32.67
C PHE A 22 6.08 12.57 -31.33
N SER A 23 5.45 13.75 -31.25
CA SER A 23 4.46 14.01 -30.22
C SER A 23 3.35 13.00 -30.47
N ARG A 24 3.34 11.93 -29.67
CA ARG A 24 2.20 11.04 -29.58
C ARG A 24 1.09 11.92 -29.01
N SER A 25 0.12 12.30 -29.83
CA SER A 25 -1.14 12.86 -29.31
C SER A 25 -1.62 11.87 -28.25
N ALA A 26 -1.93 12.36 -27.05
CA ALA A 26 -2.54 11.52 -26.02
C ALA A 26 -3.69 10.75 -26.69
N ALA A 27 -3.73 9.44 -26.51
CA ALA A 27 -4.81 8.64 -27.07
C ALA A 27 -6.12 9.26 -26.57
N ILE A 28 -6.91 9.84 -27.48
CA ILE A 28 -8.24 10.34 -27.17
C ILE A 28 -9.02 9.09 -26.78
N ARG A 29 -9.17 8.88 -25.48
CA ARG A 29 -9.98 7.78 -24.95
C ARG A 29 -11.42 8.13 -25.31
N ASP A 30 -12.10 7.27 -26.07
CA ASP A 30 -13.53 7.43 -26.35
C ASP A 30 -14.26 7.59 -25.01
N GLU A 31 -14.81 8.77 -24.73
CA GLU A 31 -15.64 8.98 -23.56
C GLU A 31 -17.10 8.60 -23.85
N VAL A 32 -17.78 8.13 -22.82
CA VAL A 32 -19.17 7.71 -22.86
C VAL A 32 -19.95 8.54 -21.84
N GLU A 33 -20.97 9.24 -22.31
CA GLU A 33 -21.91 9.96 -21.45
C GLU A 33 -23.01 9.03 -20.93
N LEU A 34 -23.24 9.07 -19.63
CA LEU A 34 -24.30 8.36 -18.92
C LEU A 34 -24.90 9.23 -17.81
N LYS A 35 -25.97 8.76 -17.17
CA LYS A 35 -26.59 9.40 -16.01
C LYS A 35 -26.56 8.47 -14.81
N ILE A 36 -26.19 9.01 -13.64
CA ILE A 36 -26.21 8.29 -12.36
C ILE A 36 -27.08 9.10 -11.39
N ASP A 37 -28.21 8.52 -10.97
CA ASP A 37 -29.23 9.21 -10.18
C ASP A 37 -29.63 10.58 -10.78
N GLY A 38 -29.68 10.67 -12.12
CA GLY A 38 -30.00 11.88 -12.87
C GLY A 38 -28.80 12.82 -13.11
N ILE A 39 -27.64 12.58 -12.48
CA ILE A 39 -26.42 13.37 -12.66
C ILE A 39 -25.71 12.92 -13.94
N PRO A 40 -25.51 13.80 -14.94
CA PRO A 40 -24.77 13.47 -16.15
C PRO A 40 -23.28 13.32 -15.83
N VAL A 41 -22.67 12.23 -16.29
CA VAL A 41 -21.25 11.93 -16.11
C VAL A 41 -20.67 11.42 -17.42
N SER A 42 -19.48 11.92 -17.77
CA SER A 42 -18.67 11.40 -18.87
C SER A 42 -17.51 10.60 -18.30
N ILE A 43 -17.31 9.37 -18.76
CA ILE A 43 -16.20 8.50 -18.33
C ILE A 43 -15.66 7.69 -19.52
N GLU A 44 -14.44 7.19 -19.40
CA GLU A 44 -13.80 6.37 -20.43
C GLU A 44 -14.62 5.13 -20.80
N ARG A 45 -14.66 4.83 -22.09
CA ARG A 45 -15.32 3.62 -22.60
C ARG A 45 -14.67 2.38 -22.02
N GLY A 46 -15.51 1.47 -21.53
CA GLY A 46 -15.06 0.22 -20.89
C GLY A 46 -14.92 0.31 -19.37
N SER A 47 -15.01 1.52 -18.78
CA SER A 47 -15.14 1.67 -17.33
C SER A 47 -16.42 1.00 -16.81
N SER A 48 -16.37 0.57 -15.56
CA SER A 48 -17.50 -0.03 -14.86
C SER A 48 -18.48 1.04 -14.33
N ILE A 49 -19.73 0.64 -14.07
CA ILE A 49 -20.72 1.55 -13.46
C ILE A 49 -20.24 2.07 -12.10
N ILE A 50 -19.51 1.27 -11.31
CA ILE A 50 -19.03 1.71 -10.00
C ILE A 50 -18.02 2.86 -10.11
N GLN A 51 -17.10 2.80 -11.08
CA GLN A 51 -16.14 3.88 -11.35
C GLN A 51 -16.84 5.15 -11.85
N ALA A 52 -17.86 4.97 -12.69
CA ALA A 52 -18.69 6.10 -13.12
C ALA A 52 -19.42 6.76 -11.95
N ALA A 53 -19.92 5.96 -10.99
CA ALA A 53 -20.59 6.45 -9.79
C ALA A 53 -19.63 7.21 -8.88
N GLU A 54 -18.39 6.73 -8.72
CA GLU A 54 -17.36 7.45 -7.97
C GLU A 54 -17.03 8.81 -8.61
N LYS A 55 -16.92 8.86 -9.95
CA LYS A 55 -16.74 10.14 -10.68
C LYS A 55 -17.95 11.07 -10.51
N ALA A 56 -19.16 10.51 -10.31
CA ALA A 56 -20.38 11.25 -9.99
C ALA A 56 -20.47 11.73 -8.53
N GLY A 57 -19.55 11.30 -7.66
CA GLY A 57 -19.65 11.51 -6.20
C GLY A 57 -20.70 10.62 -5.51
N VAL A 58 -21.16 9.55 -6.17
CA VAL A 58 -22.15 8.60 -5.65
C VAL A 58 -21.44 7.33 -5.16
N TYR A 59 -21.50 7.08 -3.85
CA TYR A 59 -20.93 5.88 -3.26
C TYR A 59 -21.86 4.66 -3.42
N ILE A 60 -21.36 3.59 -4.04
CA ILE A 60 -22.05 2.31 -4.13
C ILE A 60 -21.40 1.31 -3.16
N PRO A 61 -22.17 0.67 -2.25
CA PRO A 61 -21.61 -0.25 -1.27
C PRO A 61 -20.98 -1.48 -1.93
N ARG A 62 -19.85 -1.91 -1.38
CA ARG A 62 -18.98 -2.95 -1.95
C ARG A 62 -18.26 -3.75 -0.87
N TYR A 63 -18.10 -5.05 -1.12
CA TYR A 63 -17.26 -5.94 -0.29
C TYR A 63 -16.17 -6.68 -1.06
N CYS A 64 -16.45 -7.11 -2.30
CA CYS A 64 -15.45 -7.81 -3.11
C CYS A 64 -14.71 -6.89 -4.06
N TYR A 65 -15.34 -5.81 -4.54
CA TYR A 65 -14.70 -4.88 -5.44
C TYR A 65 -13.58 -4.11 -4.73
N HIS A 66 -12.48 -3.90 -5.43
CA HIS A 66 -11.32 -3.13 -5.00
C HIS A 66 -10.63 -2.64 -6.26
N ASP A 67 -10.24 -1.37 -6.33
CA ASP A 67 -9.77 -0.75 -7.59
C ASP A 67 -8.49 -1.40 -8.13
N ARG A 68 -7.64 -1.88 -7.23
CA ARG A 68 -6.36 -2.55 -7.55
C ARG A 68 -6.45 -4.07 -7.75
N LEU A 69 -7.65 -4.66 -7.71
CA LEU A 69 -7.83 -6.10 -7.87
C LEU A 69 -8.75 -6.43 -9.04
N THR A 70 -8.58 -7.62 -9.61
CA THR A 70 -9.43 -8.16 -10.67
C THR A 70 -10.91 -8.20 -10.24
N VAL A 71 -11.84 -7.84 -11.14
CA VAL A 71 -13.27 -7.79 -10.81
C VAL A 71 -13.86 -9.19 -10.60
N ALA A 72 -14.50 -9.44 -9.45
CA ALA A 72 -15.08 -10.74 -9.11
C ALA A 72 -16.61 -10.80 -9.22
N GLY A 73 -17.34 -9.95 -8.47
CA GLY A 73 -18.81 -9.95 -8.46
C GLY A 73 -19.48 -10.95 -7.51
N ASN A 74 -18.74 -11.51 -6.53
CA ASN A 74 -19.25 -12.56 -5.63
C ASN A 74 -20.24 -12.04 -4.58
N CYS A 75 -20.05 -10.82 -4.06
CA CYS A 75 -20.84 -10.31 -2.92
C CYS A 75 -22.20 -9.73 -3.28
N ARG A 76 -22.41 -9.33 -4.54
CA ARG A 76 -23.63 -8.67 -5.07
C ARG A 76 -24.09 -7.38 -4.35
N MET A 77 -23.38 -6.87 -3.34
CA MET A 77 -23.77 -5.65 -2.62
C MET A 77 -23.91 -4.40 -3.51
N CYS A 78 -23.17 -4.36 -4.61
CA CYS A 78 -23.18 -3.27 -5.58
C CYS A 78 -24.29 -3.37 -6.65
N LEU A 79 -25.36 -4.13 -6.39
CA LEU A 79 -26.49 -4.19 -7.33
C LEU A 79 -27.16 -2.81 -7.47
N VAL A 80 -27.39 -2.42 -8.71
CA VAL A 80 -28.05 -1.17 -9.10
C VAL A 80 -29.12 -1.43 -10.16
N GLU A 81 -30.08 -0.52 -10.26
CA GLU A 81 -31.12 -0.55 -11.28
C GLU A 81 -30.65 0.25 -12.49
N ILE A 82 -30.82 -0.32 -13.69
CA ILE A 82 -30.57 0.38 -14.95
C ILE A 82 -31.93 0.57 -15.61
N GLU A 83 -32.22 1.79 -16.07
CA GLU A 83 -33.46 2.05 -16.81
C GLU A 83 -33.59 1.09 -18.00
N LYS A 84 -34.80 0.56 -18.19
CA LYS A 84 -35.13 -0.40 -19.26
C LYS A 84 -34.43 -1.76 -19.14
N SER A 85 -33.73 -2.05 -18.05
CA SER A 85 -33.25 -3.40 -17.72
C SER A 85 -34.23 -4.10 -16.76
N PRO A 86 -34.73 -5.31 -17.09
CA PRO A 86 -35.61 -6.06 -16.20
C PRO A 86 -34.87 -6.63 -14.98
N LYS A 87 -33.55 -6.81 -15.06
CA LYS A 87 -32.71 -7.33 -13.99
C LYS A 87 -31.76 -6.25 -13.50
N MET A 88 -31.48 -6.25 -12.20
CA MET A 88 -30.42 -5.43 -11.63
C MET A 88 -29.05 -5.91 -12.10
N ALA A 89 -28.14 -4.96 -12.28
CA ALA A 89 -26.78 -5.22 -12.72
C ALA A 89 -25.81 -5.03 -11.54
N ALA A 90 -24.75 -5.82 -11.51
CA ALA A 90 -23.67 -5.61 -10.55
C ALA A 90 -22.79 -4.45 -11.05
N ALA A 91 -22.80 -3.32 -10.33
CA ALA A 91 -22.12 -2.11 -10.78
C ALA A 91 -20.61 -2.29 -10.98
N CYS A 92 -20.00 -3.22 -10.23
CA CYS A 92 -18.57 -3.49 -10.31
C CYS A 92 -18.12 -4.16 -11.62
N ALA A 93 -19.00 -4.89 -12.29
CA ALA A 93 -18.65 -5.70 -13.46
C ALA A 93 -19.36 -5.24 -14.74
N MET A 94 -20.50 -4.55 -14.61
CA MET A 94 -21.24 -4.05 -15.75
C MET A 94 -20.49 -2.85 -16.36
N PRO A 95 -20.08 -2.91 -17.64
CA PRO A 95 -19.46 -1.77 -18.31
C PRO A 95 -20.51 -0.69 -18.60
N VAL A 96 -20.09 0.56 -18.61
CA VAL A 96 -20.97 1.69 -18.98
C VAL A 96 -21.26 1.70 -20.48
N GLY A 97 -22.45 2.17 -20.84
CA GLY A 97 -22.88 2.34 -22.22
C GLY A 97 -23.44 3.75 -22.46
N PRO A 98 -23.42 4.26 -23.71
CA PRO A 98 -23.87 5.60 -24.02
C PRO A 98 -25.36 5.76 -23.76
N GLY A 99 -25.73 6.84 -23.05
CA GLY A 99 -27.11 7.13 -22.68
C GLY A 99 -27.70 6.18 -21.62
N MET A 100 -26.86 5.39 -20.94
CA MET A 100 -27.29 4.57 -19.82
C MET A 100 -27.77 5.48 -18.67
N SER A 101 -28.88 5.11 -18.03
CA SER A 101 -29.37 5.79 -16.82
C SER A 101 -29.39 4.76 -15.68
N VAL A 102 -28.57 5.01 -14.67
CA VAL A 102 -28.38 4.14 -13.51
C VAL A 102 -29.04 4.80 -12.31
N ILE A 103 -29.84 4.02 -11.56
CA ILE A 103 -30.53 4.45 -10.36
C ILE A 103 -29.99 3.63 -9.19
N THR A 104 -29.44 4.31 -8.18
CA THR A 104 -28.80 3.67 -7.01
C THR A 104 -29.64 3.78 -5.74
N THR A 105 -30.73 4.57 -5.77
CA THR A 105 -31.54 4.96 -4.62
C THR A 105 -32.97 4.41 -4.62
N SER A 106 -33.36 3.63 -5.64
CA SER A 106 -34.72 3.07 -5.74
C SER A 106 -35.05 2.11 -4.61
N ASP A 107 -36.34 1.97 -4.30
CA ASP A 107 -36.80 1.06 -3.23
C ASP A 107 -36.45 -0.40 -3.52
N LYS A 108 -36.38 -0.78 -4.79
CA LYS A 108 -35.91 -2.11 -5.18
C LYS A 108 -34.44 -2.30 -4.81
N VAL A 109 -33.59 -1.31 -5.10
CA VAL A 109 -32.15 -1.37 -4.78
C VAL A 109 -31.93 -1.45 -3.27
N LYS A 110 -32.66 -0.65 -2.49
CA LYS A 110 -32.63 -0.71 -1.01
C LYS A 110 -33.00 -2.11 -0.52
N LYS A 111 -34.14 -2.65 -0.96
CA LYS A 111 -34.61 -4.00 -0.56
C LYS A 111 -33.62 -5.10 -0.92
N VAL A 112 -32.94 -5.00 -2.05
CA VAL A 112 -31.91 -5.97 -2.46
C VAL A 112 -30.66 -5.87 -1.59
N ARG A 113 -30.21 -4.65 -1.25
CA ARG A 113 -29.08 -4.43 -0.33
C ARG A 113 -29.37 -4.94 1.08
N GLU A 114 -30.59 -4.73 1.57
CA GLU A 114 -31.06 -5.28 2.85
C GLU A 114 -31.02 -6.82 2.81
N GLY A 115 -31.57 -7.44 1.75
CA GLY A 115 -31.56 -8.89 1.60
C GLY A 115 -30.16 -9.50 1.51
N ILE A 116 -29.24 -8.86 0.78
CA ILE A 116 -27.83 -9.30 0.71
C ILE A 116 -27.16 -9.19 2.08
N THR A 117 -27.35 -8.06 2.76
CA THR A 117 -26.81 -7.85 4.11
C THR A 117 -27.33 -8.91 5.07
N GLU A 118 -28.62 -9.24 5.00
CA GLU A 118 -29.20 -10.33 5.80
C GLU A 118 -28.55 -11.69 5.49
N PHE A 119 -28.32 -12.02 4.23
CA PHE A 119 -27.61 -13.25 3.86
C PHE A 119 -26.17 -13.26 4.37
N LEU A 120 -25.45 -12.14 4.29
CA LEU A 120 -24.09 -12.02 4.81
C LEU A 120 -24.05 -12.23 6.33
N LEU A 121 -25.02 -11.66 7.06
CA LEU A 121 -25.12 -11.76 8.51
C LEU A 121 -25.73 -13.07 9.01
N SER A 122 -26.45 -13.81 8.16
CA SER A 122 -27.13 -15.07 8.51
C SER A 122 -26.17 -16.07 9.16
N ASN A 123 -25.01 -16.27 8.53
CA ASN A 123 -23.95 -17.17 8.98
C ASN A 123 -22.74 -16.45 9.59
N HIS A 124 -22.77 -15.12 9.73
CA HIS A 124 -21.71 -14.36 10.39
C HIS A 124 -21.84 -14.46 11.92
N PRO A 125 -20.73 -14.68 12.65
CA PRO A 125 -20.73 -14.80 14.11
C PRO A 125 -20.95 -13.45 14.79
N LEU A 126 -21.45 -13.48 16.02
CA LEU A 126 -21.68 -12.29 16.85
C LEU A 126 -20.40 -11.87 17.59
N ASP A 127 -19.30 -11.79 16.85
CA ASP A 127 -17.96 -11.58 17.38
C ASP A 127 -17.57 -10.10 17.52
N CYS A 128 -18.44 -9.16 17.15
CA CYS A 128 -18.12 -7.73 17.08
C CYS A 128 -17.38 -7.19 18.32
N PRO A 129 -17.74 -7.54 19.57
CA PRO A 129 -17.01 -7.06 20.75
C PRO A 129 -15.55 -7.53 20.84
N ILE A 130 -15.31 -8.78 20.42
CA ILE A 130 -13.98 -9.41 20.45
C ILE A 130 -13.23 -9.26 19.11
N CYS A 131 -13.86 -8.71 18.08
CA CYS A 131 -13.27 -8.56 16.76
C CYS A 131 -12.32 -7.35 16.75
N ASP A 132 -11.08 -7.55 16.25
CA ASP A 132 -10.09 -6.45 16.15
C ASP A 132 -10.51 -5.35 15.17
N GLN A 133 -11.27 -5.71 14.15
CA GLN A 133 -11.78 -4.78 13.14
C GLN A 133 -13.07 -4.06 13.59
N GLY A 134 -13.58 -4.34 14.79
CA GLY A 134 -14.73 -3.63 15.34
C GLY A 134 -14.46 -2.11 15.39
N GLY A 135 -15.32 -1.32 14.74
CA GLY A 135 -15.14 0.14 14.58
C GLY A 135 -14.52 0.58 13.25
N GLU A 136 -13.92 -0.32 12.48
CA GLU A 136 -13.39 -0.05 11.13
C GLU A 136 -13.78 -1.18 10.13
N CYS A 137 -14.90 -1.84 10.40
CA CYS A 137 -15.40 -2.97 9.63
C CYS A 137 -16.42 -2.50 8.59
N ASP A 138 -16.14 -2.72 7.30
CA ASP A 138 -17.05 -2.41 6.20
C ASP A 138 -18.42 -3.06 6.42
N LEU A 139 -18.45 -4.32 6.89
CA LEU A 139 -19.70 -5.04 7.13
C LEU A 139 -20.53 -4.38 8.24
N GLN A 140 -19.89 -3.86 9.27
CA GLN A 140 -20.58 -3.17 10.36
C GLN A 140 -21.17 -1.85 9.86
N GLU A 141 -20.37 -1.04 9.16
CA GLU A 141 -20.78 0.28 8.67
C GLU A 141 -21.86 0.17 7.59
N GLN A 142 -21.68 -0.72 6.61
CA GLN A 142 -22.63 -0.91 5.53
C GLN A 142 -23.93 -1.57 6.03
N THR A 143 -23.89 -2.40 7.07
CA THR A 143 -25.12 -2.91 7.71
C THR A 143 -25.89 -1.77 8.36
N LEU A 144 -25.22 -0.89 9.09
CA LEU A 144 -25.86 0.27 9.70
C LEU A 144 -26.49 1.21 8.66
N ARG A 145 -25.85 1.36 7.49
CA ARG A 145 -26.29 2.30 6.46
C ARG A 145 -27.30 1.73 5.46
N TYR A 146 -27.15 0.48 5.05
CA TYR A 146 -27.89 -0.16 3.95
C TYR A 146 -28.57 -1.48 4.33
N GLY A 147 -28.33 -1.98 5.55
CA GLY A 147 -28.94 -3.20 6.07
C GLY A 147 -30.27 -2.95 6.77
N SER A 148 -30.97 -4.04 7.12
CA SER A 148 -32.15 -3.99 7.98
C SER A 148 -31.77 -3.77 9.45
N ASP A 149 -32.72 -3.28 10.25
CA ASP A 149 -32.56 -3.07 11.69
C ASP A 149 -32.49 -4.39 12.49
N ARG A 150 -33.06 -5.47 11.94
CA ARG A 150 -33.15 -6.79 12.57
C ARG A 150 -32.88 -7.90 11.56
N GLY A 151 -32.32 -9.02 12.04
CA GLY A 151 -32.21 -10.27 11.29
C GLY A 151 -33.37 -11.22 11.57
N ARG A 152 -33.74 -12.05 10.60
CA ARG A 152 -34.81 -13.06 10.74
C ARG A 152 -34.29 -14.48 10.98
N PHE A 153 -32.98 -14.69 10.84
CA PHE A 153 -32.36 -16.01 10.99
C PHE A 153 -32.40 -16.50 12.44
N GLN A 154 -33.22 -17.51 12.72
CA GLN A 154 -33.42 -18.13 14.04
C GLN A 154 -33.38 -19.67 13.96
N GLU A 155 -32.62 -20.21 13.01
CA GLU A 155 -32.52 -21.66 12.80
C GLU A 155 -31.99 -22.37 14.06
N VAL A 156 -32.66 -23.45 14.45
CA VAL A 156 -32.32 -24.25 15.65
C VAL A 156 -30.97 -24.96 15.50
N SER A 157 -30.58 -25.27 14.26
CA SER A 157 -29.26 -25.84 13.93
C SER A 157 -28.10 -24.86 14.13
N GLY A 158 -28.39 -23.58 14.34
CA GLY A 158 -27.39 -22.54 14.55
C GLY A 158 -26.73 -22.05 13.26
N LYS A 159 -25.69 -21.23 13.44
CA LYS A 159 -24.87 -20.68 12.35
C LYS A 159 -23.77 -21.66 11.97
N ARG A 160 -23.29 -21.61 10.73
CA ARG A 160 -22.10 -22.39 10.34
C ARG A 160 -20.88 -22.01 11.18
N ALA A 161 -19.99 -22.97 11.38
CA ALA A 161 -18.67 -22.76 11.93
C ALA A 161 -17.60 -23.32 10.97
N VAL A 162 -16.47 -22.64 10.91
CA VAL A 162 -15.34 -22.90 10.04
C VAL A 162 -14.09 -22.91 10.90
N GLU A 163 -13.23 -23.89 10.67
CA GLU A 163 -11.94 -23.99 11.36
C GLU A 163 -11.01 -22.83 10.99
N ASN A 164 -10.21 -22.40 11.96
CA ASN A 164 -9.18 -21.39 11.73
C ASN A 164 -7.96 -22.04 11.07
N LYS A 165 -7.35 -21.34 10.12
CA LYS A 165 -6.23 -21.85 9.33
C LYS A 165 -4.93 -21.22 9.81
N ALA A 166 -3.92 -22.02 10.12
CA ALA A 166 -2.60 -21.51 10.47
C ALA A 166 -1.83 -21.10 9.21
N ILE A 167 -1.86 -19.81 8.88
CA ILE A 167 -1.21 -19.26 7.67
C ILE A 167 0.06 -18.46 7.93
N GLY A 168 0.55 -18.47 9.17
CA GLY A 168 1.82 -17.85 9.57
C GLY A 168 1.76 -17.08 10.89
N PRO A 169 2.86 -16.39 11.25
CA PRO A 169 2.96 -15.60 12.47
C PRO A 169 2.42 -14.18 12.33
N LEU A 170 2.17 -13.69 11.11
CA LEU A 170 1.80 -12.30 10.84
C LEU A 170 0.28 -12.09 10.81
N VAL A 171 -0.44 -12.97 10.12
CA VAL A 171 -1.90 -12.87 9.94
C VAL A 171 -2.61 -13.85 10.86
N LYS A 172 -3.51 -13.32 11.69
CA LYS A 172 -4.42 -14.10 12.54
C LYS A 172 -5.71 -14.36 11.77
N THR A 173 -6.13 -15.62 11.71
CA THR A 173 -7.36 -16.02 11.03
C THR A 173 -8.49 -16.28 12.03
N SER A 174 -9.67 -15.75 11.75
CA SER A 174 -10.93 -16.11 12.38
C SER A 174 -11.98 -16.38 11.29
N MET A 175 -11.95 -17.59 10.73
CA MET A 175 -12.62 -17.88 9.44
C MET A 175 -14.14 -17.94 9.54
N ASN A 176 -14.69 -18.07 10.75
CA ASN A 176 -16.13 -17.88 11.00
C ASN A 176 -16.63 -16.51 10.50
N ARG A 177 -15.78 -15.48 10.57
CA ARG A 177 -16.13 -14.11 10.16
C ARG A 177 -16.05 -13.89 8.65
N CYS A 178 -15.50 -14.85 7.89
CA CYS A 178 -15.29 -14.69 6.47
C CYS A 178 -16.61 -14.67 5.69
N ILE A 179 -16.75 -13.68 4.82
CA ILE A 179 -17.92 -13.49 3.94
C ILE A 179 -17.65 -13.92 2.49
N HIS A 180 -16.56 -14.64 2.24
CA HIS A 180 -16.23 -15.20 0.93
C HIS A 180 -16.10 -14.17 -0.20
N CYS A 181 -15.62 -12.96 0.11
CA CYS A 181 -15.44 -11.89 -0.88
C CYS A 181 -14.26 -12.15 -1.85
N THR A 182 -13.37 -13.09 -1.52
CA THR A 182 -12.19 -13.49 -2.31
C THR A 182 -11.19 -12.36 -2.61
N ARG A 183 -11.19 -11.25 -1.85
CA ARG A 183 -10.18 -10.18 -2.01
C ARG A 183 -8.76 -10.67 -1.71
N CYS A 184 -8.58 -11.37 -0.59
CA CYS A 184 -7.31 -11.95 -0.17
C CYS A 184 -6.75 -12.95 -1.19
N VAL A 185 -7.57 -13.85 -1.73
CA VAL A 185 -7.17 -14.82 -2.76
C VAL A 185 -6.70 -14.12 -4.03
N ARG A 186 -7.46 -13.14 -4.53
CA ARG A 186 -7.06 -12.36 -5.72
C ARG A 186 -5.79 -11.56 -5.49
N PHE A 187 -5.66 -10.91 -4.34
CA PHE A 187 -4.44 -10.16 -4.03
C PHE A 187 -3.22 -11.08 -3.97
N LEU A 188 -3.31 -12.21 -3.28
CA LEU A 188 -2.18 -13.12 -3.17
C LEU A 188 -1.79 -13.72 -4.52
N ASN A 189 -2.76 -14.07 -5.37
CA ASN A 189 -2.48 -14.61 -6.69
C ASN A 189 -1.99 -13.56 -7.70
N ASP A 190 -2.67 -12.41 -7.78
CA ASP A 190 -2.50 -11.44 -8.86
C ASP A 190 -1.41 -10.41 -8.53
N VAL A 191 -1.27 -10.02 -7.26
CA VAL A 191 -0.35 -8.94 -6.82
C VAL A 191 0.87 -9.52 -6.11
N ALA A 192 0.66 -10.36 -5.10
CA ALA A 192 1.76 -10.89 -4.27
C ALA A 192 2.48 -12.10 -4.89
N GLY A 193 1.93 -12.70 -5.96
CA GLY A 193 2.52 -13.87 -6.62
C GLY A 193 2.58 -15.14 -5.76
N ALA A 194 1.72 -15.26 -4.75
CA ALA A 194 1.67 -16.34 -3.76
C ALA A 194 0.40 -17.21 -3.91
N PRO A 195 0.40 -18.21 -4.81
CA PRO A 195 -0.80 -18.97 -5.20
C PRO A 195 -1.25 -20.04 -4.19
N GLU A 196 -0.59 -20.17 -3.04
CA GLU A 196 -0.95 -21.15 -2.01
C GLU A 196 -2.31 -20.93 -1.34
N PHE A 197 -2.84 -19.70 -1.41
CA PHE A 197 -4.05 -19.31 -0.68
C PHE A 197 -5.26 -19.23 -1.62
N GLY A 198 -6.26 -20.07 -1.39
CA GLY A 198 -7.36 -20.25 -2.34
C GLY A 198 -8.72 -20.54 -1.70
N THR A 199 -9.65 -21.01 -2.53
CA THR A 199 -10.97 -21.49 -2.11
C THR A 199 -11.06 -23.01 -2.26
N SER A 200 -11.38 -23.70 -1.17
CA SER A 200 -11.65 -25.14 -1.14
C SER A 200 -13.14 -25.42 -0.90
N ALA A 201 -13.62 -26.61 -1.29
CA ALA A 201 -15.02 -27.02 -1.19
C ALA A 201 -16.00 -26.13 -1.99
N ARG A 202 -17.32 -26.24 -1.72
CA ARG A 202 -18.38 -25.59 -2.51
C ARG A 202 -19.58 -25.23 -1.64
N GLY A 203 -20.33 -24.21 -2.04
CA GLY A 203 -21.58 -23.83 -1.39
C GLY A 203 -21.33 -23.19 -0.02
N ASN A 204 -22.13 -23.55 0.97
CA ASN A 204 -21.99 -23.01 2.32
C ASN A 204 -20.71 -23.50 3.03
N ASP A 205 -20.20 -24.66 2.61
CA ASP A 205 -18.99 -25.30 3.15
C ASP A 205 -17.70 -24.81 2.47
N LEU A 206 -17.80 -23.84 1.56
CA LEU A 206 -16.63 -23.24 0.93
C LEU A 206 -15.73 -22.61 2.00
N GLN A 207 -14.43 -22.88 1.94
CA GLN A 207 -13.44 -22.34 2.87
C GLN A 207 -12.35 -21.58 2.14
N ILE A 208 -11.99 -20.40 2.66
CA ILE A 208 -10.84 -19.62 2.18
C ILE A 208 -9.63 -19.98 3.05
N GLY A 209 -8.51 -20.32 2.42
CA GLY A 209 -7.31 -20.71 3.14
C GLY A 209 -6.36 -21.54 2.28
N THR A 210 -5.29 -22.01 2.89
CA THR A 210 -4.46 -23.08 2.32
C THR A 210 -5.16 -24.42 2.55
N TYR A 211 -5.21 -25.28 1.54
CA TYR A 211 -5.85 -26.60 1.66
C TYR A 211 -5.07 -27.51 2.62
N VAL A 212 -3.75 -27.50 2.50
CA VAL A 212 -2.80 -28.10 3.45
C VAL A 212 -2.30 -27.01 4.39
N GLU A 213 -2.01 -27.34 5.64
CA GLU A 213 -1.36 -26.40 6.57
C GLU A 213 -0.01 -25.94 6.00
N ARG A 214 0.00 -24.71 5.49
CA ARG A 214 1.16 -24.07 4.87
C ARG A 214 1.09 -22.58 5.16
N ASN A 215 2.24 -21.99 5.44
CA ASN A 215 2.32 -20.53 5.59
C ASN A 215 2.17 -19.85 4.23
N VAL A 216 1.54 -18.68 4.24
CA VAL A 216 1.60 -17.76 3.10
C VAL A 216 2.99 -17.13 3.12
N ASN A 217 3.81 -17.43 2.12
CA ASN A 217 5.21 -17.04 2.08
C ASN A 217 5.41 -15.93 1.03
N SER A 218 5.00 -14.72 1.40
CA SER A 218 5.21 -13.51 0.61
C SER A 218 5.53 -12.34 1.54
N GLU A 219 6.42 -11.47 1.08
CA GLU A 219 6.80 -10.22 1.73
C GLU A 219 5.70 -9.15 1.72
N LEU A 220 4.63 -9.35 0.94
CA LEU A 220 3.47 -8.46 0.85
C LEU A 220 2.22 -9.09 1.50
N SER A 221 2.36 -10.21 2.21
CA SER A 221 1.22 -11.01 2.69
C SER A 221 0.32 -10.25 3.67
N GLY A 222 0.87 -9.35 4.48
CA GLY A 222 0.15 -8.58 5.49
C GLY A 222 -0.87 -7.58 4.93
N ASN A 223 -0.78 -7.22 3.65
CA ASN A 223 -1.77 -6.34 3.00
C ASN A 223 -3.15 -7.01 2.88
N ILE A 224 -3.24 -8.35 2.99
CA ILE A 224 -4.55 -9.03 3.04
C ILE A 224 -5.38 -8.65 4.28
N ILE A 225 -4.74 -8.12 5.33
CA ILE A 225 -5.42 -7.62 6.52
C ILE A 225 -6.22 -6.37 6.17
N ASP A 226 -5.64 -5.43 5.43
CA ASP A 226 -6.29 -4.18 5.06
C ASP A 226 -7.36 -4.40 3.99
N LEU A 227 -7.11 -5.33 3.07
CA LEU A 227 -8.06 -5.71 2.03
C LEU A 227 -9.32 -6.37 2.59
N CYS A 228 -9.20 -7.05 3.72
CA CYS A 228 -10.29 -7.84 4.27
C CYS A 228 -11.39 -6.90 4.81
N PRO A 229 -12.60 -6.89 4.22
CA PRO A 229 -13.69 -5.99 4.66
C PRO A 229 -14.29 -6.39 6.03
N VAL A 230 -13.82 -7.48 6.61
CA VAL A 230 -14.33 -8.12 7.83
C VAL A 230 -13.16 -8.63 8.65
N GLY A 231 -13.31 -8.76 9.97
CA GLY A 231 -12.20 -9.18 10.85
C GLY A 231 -11.87 -10.67 10.82
N ALA A 232 -11.95 -11.31 9.65
CA ALA A 232 -11.53 -12.68 9.40
C ALA A 232 -10.02 -12.82 9.27
N LEU A 233 -9.34 -11.81 8.70
CA LEU A 233 -7.89 -11.74 8.60
C LEU A 233 -7.45 -10.47 9.33
N THR A 234 -6.75 -10.62 10.44
CA THR A 234 -6.29 -9.49 11.26
C THR A 234 -4.80 -9.60 11.57
N SER A 235 -4.17 -8.48 11.95
CA SER A 235 -2.77 -8.48 12.36
C SER A 235 -2.59 -9.25 13.67
N LYS A 236 -1.81 -10.33 13.63
CA LYS A 236 -1.50 -11.15 14.81
C LYS A 236 -0.65 -10.39 15.84
N PRO A 237 0.40 -9.63 15.45
CA PRO A 237 1.15 -8.79 16.39
C PRO A 237 0.32 -7.68 17.03
N TYR A 238 -0.71 -7.16 16.35
CA TYR A 238 -1.58 -6.09 16.87
C TYR A 238 -2.79 -6.62 17.66
N SER A 239 -3.03 -7.93 17.65
CA SER A 239 -4.31 -8.49 18.11
C SER A 239 -4.64 -8.08 19.55
N PHE A 240 -5.84 -7.53 19.72
CA PHE A 240 -6.42 -7.07 20.99
C PHE A 240 -5.62 -5.99 21.74
N LYS A 241 -4.67 -5.30 21.10
CA LYS A 241 -3.87 -4.26 21.78
C LYS A 241 -4.59 -2.92 21.91
N ALA A 242 -5.39 -2.52 20.92
CA ALA A 242 -6.13 -1.26 20.89
C ALA A 242 -7.37 -1.35 19.98
N ARG A 243 -8.19 -0.29 20.00
CA ARG A 243 -9.34 -0.13 19.09
C ARG A 243 -9.16 1.08 18.18
N PRO A 244 -9.75 1.08 16.96
CA PRO A 244 -9.50 2.12 15.96
C PRO A 244 -9.81 3.55 16.42
N TRP A 245 -10.78 3.73 17.31
CA TRP A 245 -11.19 5.04 17.86
C TRP A 245 -10.26 5.55 18.97
N GLU A 246 -9.38 4.72 19.52
CA GLU A 246 -8.38 5.12 20.53
C GLU A 246 -7.10 5.69 19.90
N LEU A 247 -6.93 5.51 18.58
CA LEU A 247 -5.66 5.73 17.90
C LEU A 247 -5.57 7.14 17.31
N LYS A 248 -4.47 7.82 17.60
CA LYS A 248 -4.07 9.03 16.88
C LYS A 248 -3.37 8.61 15.59
N ARG A 249 -3.88 9.10 14.47
CA ARG A 249 -3.39 8.83 13.12
C ARG A 249 -2.39 9.91 12.71
N THR A 250 -1.18 9.50 12.33
CA THR A 250 -0.14 10.42 11.83
C THR A 250 0.33 9.92 10.47
N GLU A 251 0.28 10.76 9.45
CA GLU A 251 0.81 10.43 8.13
C GLU A 251 2.33 10.58 8.14
N SER A 252 3.05 9.58 7.62
CA SER A 252 4.50 9.49 7.65
C SER A 252 5.01 8.74 6.42
N ILE A 253 6.32 8.57 6.31
CA ILE A 253 7.02 7.80 5.27
C ILE A 253 7.74 6.61 5.91
N ASP A 254 7.75 5.47 5.22
CA ASP A 254 8.50 4.29 5.62
C ASP A 254 10.00 4.45 5.35
N ILE A 255 10.81 3.86 6.23
CA ILE A 255 12.27 3.92 6.20
C ILE A 255 12.92 2.53 6.14
N MET A 256 12.13 1.45 6.05
CA MET A 256 12.67 0.09 6.13
C MET A 256 13.35 -0.36 4.84
N ASP A 257 12.98 0.27 3.72
CA ASP A 257 13.59 0.11 2.42
C ASP A 257 13.76 1.48 1.72
N ALA A 258 14.41 1.48 0.56
CA ALA A 258 14.66 2.68 -0.23
C ALA A 258 13.46 3.09 -1.11
N LEU A 259 12.29 2.44 -0.97
CA LEU A 259 11.10 2.77 -1.75
C LEU A 259 10.44 4.04 -1.20
N GLY A 260 10.51 4.26 0.11
CA GLY A 260 9.88 5.41 0.76
C GLY A 260 8.36 5.34 0.71
N SER A 261 7.80 4.17 1.02
CA SER A 261 6.36 3.93 0.96
C SER A 261 5.57 4.90 1.85
N ALA A 262 4.45 5.42 1.34
CA ALA A 262 3.58 6.28 2.13
C ALA A 262 2.83 5.47 3.20
N ILE A 263 2.96 5.87 4.46
CA ILE A 263 2.38 5.15 5.59
C ILE A 263 1.56 6.05 6.51
N ARG A 264 0.71 5.39 7.31
CA ARG A 264 -0.02 5.95 8.43
C ARG A 264 0.41 5.22 9.70
N VAL A 265 0.94 5.97 10.64
CA VAL A 265 1.36 5.47 11.95
C VAL A 265 0.24 5.73 12.95
N ASP A 266 -0.37 4.65 13.44
CA ASP A 266 -1.43 4.71 14.43
C ASP A 266 -0.82 4.54 15.84
N THR A 267 -0.96 5.58 16.66
CA THR A 267 -0.34 5.67 18.00
C THR A 267 -1.38 5.72 19.11
N ARG A 268 -1.04 5.18 20.28
CA ARG A 268 -1.83 5.35 21.51
C ARG A 268 -0.91 5.86 22.61
N GLY A 269 -1.06 7.14 22.96
CA GLY A 269 -0.13 7.80 23.88
C GLY A 269 1.28 7.88 23.28
N MET A 270 2.25 7.23 23.94
CA MET A 270 3.66 7.22 23.53
C MET A 270 4.06 5.99 22.70
N GLU A 271 3.20 4.98 22.59
CA GLU A 271 3.51 3.73 21.87
C GLU A 271 2.92 3.75 20.45
N VAL A 272 3.73 3.32 19.48
CA VAL A 272 3.28 3.00 18.12
C VAL A 272 2.60 1.64 18.16
N MET A 273 1.31 1.60 17.80
CA MET A 273 0.51 0.39 17.94
C MET A 273 0.50 -0.44 16.65
N ARG A 274 0.38 0.22 15.50
CA ARG A 274 0.42 -0.39 14.16
C ARG A 274 0.82 0.63 13.10
N VAL A 275 1.30 0.12 11.96
CA VAL A 275 1.58 0.89 10.76
C VAL A 275 0.71 0.36 9.62
N LEU A 276 0.05 1.27 8.90
CA LEU A 276 -0.85 0.98 7.79
C LEU A 276 -0.39 1.74 6.54
N PRO A 277 -0.69 1.25 5.33
CA PRO A 277 -0.40 1.97 4.10
C PRO A 277 -1.26 3.23 3.98
N ARG A 278 -0.75 4.21 3.24
CA ARG A 278 -1.50 5.37 2.75
C ARG A 278 -1.48 5.34 1.22
N LEU A 279 -2.59 5.76 0.61
CA LEU A 279 -2.69 5.86 -0.83
C LEU A 279 -1.65 6.83 -1.38
N ASN A 280 -0.75 6.33 -2.23
CA ASN A 280 0.16 7.11 -3.04
C ASN A 280 0.37 6.41 -4.38
N GLU A 281 -0.33 6.91 -5.41
CA GLU A 281 -0.34 6.36 -6.77
C GLU A 281 1.06 6.24 -7.38
N GLU A 282 1.97 7.16 -7.07
CA GLU A 282 3.29 7.24 -7.71
C GLU A 282 4.31 6.26 -7.13
N ILE A 283 4.10 5.77 -5.89
CA ILE A 283 5.09 4.96 -5.15
C ILE A 283 4.55 3.56 -4.84
N ASN A 284 3.65 3.47 -3.87
CA ASN A 284 3.27 2.19 -3.26
C ASN A 284 1.80 1.82 -3.50
N GLN A 285 1.06 2.67 -4.21
CA GLN A 285 -0.38 2.59 -4.38
C GLN A 285 -1.04 2.47 -3.00
N GLU A 286 -1.49 1.28 -2.61
CA GLU A 286 -2.12 1.00 -1.31
C GLU A 286 -1.37 -0.06 -0.49
N TRP A 287 -0.17 -0.46 -0.92
CA TRP A 287 0.55 -1.59 -0.36
C TRP A 287 1.77 -1.16 0.44
N ILE A 288 2.15 -1.99 1.42
CA ILE A 288 3.45 -1.90 2.09
C ILE A 288 4.01 -3.29 2.34
N SER A 289 5.33 -3.40 2.42
CA SER A 289 5.99 -4.65 2.79
C SER A 289 5.68 -5.05 4.24
N ASP A 290 5.74 -6.35 4.51
CA ASP A 290 5.56 -6.93 5.84
C ASP A 290 6.62 -6.42 6.81
N ARG A 291 7.82 -6.12 6.31
CA ARG A 291 8.87 -5.46 7.09
C ARG A 291 8.39 -4.11 7.62
N SER A 292 7.90 -3.24 6.73
CA SER A 292 7.37 -1.91 7.08
C SER A 292 6.19 -1.98 8.05
N ARG A 293 5.29 -2.94 7.81
CA ARG A 293 4.07 -3.14 8.60
C ARG A 293 4.34 -3.61 10.03
N PHE A 294 5.28 -4.54 10.20
CA PHE A 294 5.45 -5.27 11.47
C PHE A 294 6.69 -4.85 12.27
N ALA A 295 7.68 -4.18 11.68
CA ALA A 295 8.89 -3.72 12.38
C ALA A 295 8.64 -2.63 13.44
N CYS A 296 7.42 -2.11 13.56
CA CYS A 296 7.08 -1.13 14.59
C CYS A 296 7.21 -1.69 16.01
N ASP A 297 7.21 -3.01 16.19
CA ASP A 297 7.46 -3.66 17.48
C ASP A 297 8.89 -3.44 18.00
N ALA A 298 9.87 -3.26 17.12
CA ALA A 298 11.24 -2.96 17.49
C ALA A 298 11.40 -1.55 18.09
N LEU A 299 10.48 -0.63 17.80
CA LEU A 299 10.58 0.77 18.27
C LEU A 299 10.45 0.91 19.79
N LYS A 300 10.00 -0.12 20.51
CA LYS A 300 9.89 -0.12 21.98
C LYS A 300 10.92 -1.00 22.70
N VAL A 301 11.67 -1.81 21.97
CA VAL A 301 12.63 -2.77 22.54
C VAL A 301 14.05 -2.33 22.20
N GLN A 302 15.01 -2.53 23.12
CA GLN A 302 16.44 -2.22 22.90
C GLN A 302 16.73 -0.77 22.44
N ARG A 303 15.93 0.20 22.91
CA ARG A 303 16.13 1.61 22.59
C ARG A 303 17.25 2.23 23.43
N LEU A 304 18.10 3.03 22.79
CA LEU A 304 19.05 3.91 23.47
C LEU A 304 18.29 5.12 24.04
N THR A 305 18.10 5.14 25.36
CA THR A 305 17.34 6.20 26.07
C THR A 305 18.23 7.21 26.78
N LYS A 306 19.50 6.87 27.01
CA LYS A 306 20.50 7.73 27.67
C LYS A 306 21.83 7.65 26.92
N PRO A 307 22.64 8.73 26.95
CA PRO A 307 24.03 8.67 26.53
C PRO A 307 24.83 7.68 27.38
N LEU A 308 25.69 6.91 26.73
CA LEU A 308 26.54 5.91 27.38
C LEU A 308 28.01 6.20 27.05
N VAL A 309 28.88 6.09 28.05
CA VAL A 309 30.33 6.27 27.91
C VAL A 309 31.03 4.99 28.33
N LYS A 310 32.03 4.57 27.55
CA LYS A 310 32.84 3.39 27.87
C LYS A 310 33.79 3.70 29.03
N ASP A 311 33.78 2.84 30.04
CA ASP A 311 34.69 2.80 31.17
C ASP A 311 35.21 1.37 31.36
N GLY A 312 36.48 1.14 31.00
CA GLY A 312 37.04 -0.21 30.85
C GLY A 312 36.23 -1.05 29.85
N ASP A 313 35.67 -2.16 30.33
CA ASP A 313 34.90 -3.11 29.51
C ASP A 313 33.38 -2.87 29.53
N LYS A 314 32.89 -1.87 30.26
CA LYS A 314 31.45 -1.62 30.43
C LYS A 314 31.05 -0.23 29.94
N PHE A 315 29.78 -0.11 29.57
CA PHE A 315 29.15 1.19 29.32
C PHE A 315 28.47 1.69 30.59
N VAL A 316 28.71 2.94 30.93
CA VAL A 316 28.13 3.62 32.10
C VAL A 316 27.27 4.78 31.61
N ASP A 317 26.13 4.99 32.27
CA ASP A 317 25.22 6.10 32.01
C ASP A 317 25.95 7.46 32.18
N ALA A 318 25.75 8.37 31.23
CA ALA A 318 26.28 9.72 31.28
C ALA A 318 25.20 10.77 31.00
N THR A 319 25.45 12.02 31.41
CA THR A 319 24.64 13.17 30.99
C THR A 319 25.03 13.61 29.59
N TRP A 320 24.14 14.33 28.89
CA TRP A 320 24.45 14.91 27.58
C TRP A 320 25.69 15.81 27.62
N ASP A 321 25.80 16.68 28.62
CA ASP A 321 26.96 17.56 28.81
C ASP A 321 28.26 16.77 29.03
N GLY A 322 28.23 15.74 29.89
CA GLY A 322 29.39 14.90 30.16
C GLY A 322 29.82 14.09 28.93
N ALA A 323 28.87 13.55 28.16
CA ALA A 323 29.16 12.80 26.94
C ALA A 323 29.74 13.70 25.84
N LEU A 324 29.13 14.85 25.58
CA LEU A 324 29.57 15.79 24.54
C LEU A 324 30.92 16.45 24.91
N SER A 325 31.13 16.82 26.17
CA SER A 325 32.41 17.35 26.64
C SER A 325 33.53 16.34 26.47
N LYS A 326 33.29 15.07 26.83
CA LYS A 326 34.29 13.99 26.63
C LYS A 326 34.63 13.80 25.14
N ILE A 327 33.63 13.87 24.25
CA ILE A 327 33.86 13.81 22.80
C ILE A 327 34.74 15.00 22.35
N ALA A 328 34.39 16.22 22.74
CA ALA A 328 35.12 17.44 22.39
C ALA A 328 36.57 17.42 22.91
N ASP A 329 36.77 17.02 24.17
CA ASP A 329 38.10 16.93 24.79
C ASP A 329 38.95 15.84 24.13
N THR A 330 38.34 14.72 23.74
CA THR A 330 39.04 13.65 23.01
C THR A 330 39.50 14.13 21.63
N ILE A 331 38.64 14.84 20.90
CA ILE A 331 38.99 15.43 19.60
C ILE A 331 40.13 16.45 19.75
N LYS A 332 40.06 17.35 20.75
CA LYS A 332 41.13 18.32 21.05
C LYS A 332 42.45 17.66 21.44
N LYS A 333 42.38 16.57 22.22
CA LYS A 333 43.56 15.84 22.71
C LYS A 333 44.26 15.09 21.60
N ILE A 334 43.50 14.44 20.71
CA ILE A 334 44.05 13.73 19.55
C ILE A 334 44.60 14.73 18.55
N ASN A 335 43.94 15.90 18.41
CA ASN A 335 44.24 16.93 17.42
C ASN A 335 44.43 16.30 16.02
N PRO A 336 43.37 15.67 15.49
CA PRO A 336 43.46 14.82 14.32
C PRO A 336 44.02 15.61 13.13
N SER A 337 44.92 14.98 12.39
CA SER A 337 45.42 15.55 11.14
C SER A 337 44.39 15.36 10.01
N LYS A 338 44.68 15.95 8.85
CA LYS A 338 43.77 15.95 7.70
C LYS A 338 43.28 14.53 7.36
N ASN A 339 41.96 14.37 7.25
CA ASN A 339 41.27 13.11 6.93
C ASN A 339 41.38 11.95 7.96
N GLU A 340 41.85 12.18 9.18
CA GLU A 340 41.86 11.14 10.22
C GLU A 340 40.49 10.90 10.86
N VAL A 341 39.65 11.93 10.93
CA VAL A 341 38.27 11.80 11.45
C VAL A 341 37.40 11.11 10.40
N LYS A 342 36.91 9.92 10.71
CA LYS A 342 35.96 9.19 9.85
C LYS A 342 34.55 9.27 10.42
N ALA A 343 33.59 9.60 9.56
CA ALA A 343 32.18 9.51 9.89
C ALA A 343 31.50 8.43 9.04
N VAL A 344 30.62 7.66 9.67
CA VAL A 344 29.87 6.56 9.04
C VAL A 344 28.39 6.83 9.25
N ALA A 345 27.64 7.01 8.15
CA ALA A 345 26.19 7.16 8.18
C ALA A 345 25.52 5.79 8.03
N GLY A 346 24.60 5.47 8.95
CA GLY A 346 23.77 4.28 8.88
C GLY A 346 22.62 4.44 7.87
N PRO A 347 21.90 3.35 7.54
CA PRO A 347 20.87 3.35 6.51
C PRO A 347 19.56 4.07 6.88
N LEU A 348 19.30 4.32 8.17
CA LEU A 348 18.05 4.91 8.69
C LEU A 348 18.19 6.38 9.11
N VAL A 349 19.24 7.07 8.64
CA VAL A 349 19.52 8.46 8.98
C VAL A 349 18.82 9.39 7.99
N ASP A 350 18.25 10.48 8.50
CA ASP A 350 17.62 11.54 7.71
C ASP A 350 18.65 12.41 6.98
N VAL A 351 18.18 13.18 6.00
CA VAL A 351 19.07 14.05 5.19
C VAL A 351 19.66 15.15 6.04
N GLU A 352 18.87 15.71 6.95
CA GLU A 352 19.26 16.76 7.89
C GLU A 352 20.39 16.29 8.81
N GLY A 353 20.27 15.08 9.39
CA GLY A 353 21.32 14.47 10.20
C GLY A 353 22.61 14.21 9.42
N MET A 354 22.49 13.73 8.17
CA MET A 354 23.66 13.52 7.30
C MET A 354 24.36 14.83 6.93
N VAL A 355 23.62 15.89 6.61
CA VAL A 355 24.17 17.22 6.30
C VAL A 355 24.87 17.81 7.53
N ALA A 356 24.24 17.75 8.71
CA ALA A 356 24.84 18.23 9.94
C ALA A 356 26.14 17.48 10.30
N LEU A 357 26.16 16.16 10.09
CA LEU A 357 27.35 15.33 10.29
C LEU A 357 28.46 15.69 9.29
N LYS A 358 28.11 15.90 8.02
CA LYS A 358 29.06 16.33 6.99
C LYS A 358 29.70 17.67 7.34
N ASP A 359 28.89 18.67 7.67
CA ASP A 359 29.37 20.01 8.01
C ASP A 359 30.29 19.99 9.25
N LEU A 360 29.99 19.14 10.24
CA LEU A 360 30.83 18.95 11.41
C LEU A 360 32.20 18.37 11.06
N VAL A 361 32.24 17.32 10.23
CA VAL A 361 33.48 16.61 9.86
C VAL A 361 34.35 17.47 8.93
N ASN A 362 33.73 18.21 8.00
CA ASN A 362 34.44 19.13 7.12
C ASN A 362 35.09 20.29 7.91
N ARG A 363 34.44 20.77 9.00
CA ARG A 363 35.05 21.74 9.92
C ARG A 363 36.23 21.19 10.71
N LEU A 364 36.36 19.88 10.81
CA LEU A 364 37.52 19.19 11.39
C LEU A 364 38.59 18.84 10.34
N ASP A 365 38.54 19.47 9.16
CA ASP A 365 39.46 19.24 8.02
C ASP A 365 39.52 17.77 7.57
N SER A 366 38.36 17.10 7.56
CA SER A 366 38.20 15.75 7.03
C SER A 366 37.08 15.69 6.00
N GLU A 367 37.33 15.01 4.90
CA GLU A 367 36.32 14.65 3.88
C GLU A 367 35.99 13.15 3.93
N ASN A 368 36.39 12.45 5.00
CA ASN A 368 36.22 11.01 5.16
C ASN A 368 34.83 10.63 5.70
N LEU A 369 33.79 11.01 4.95
CA LEU A 369 32.41 10.59 5.18
C LEU A 369 32.10 9.33 4.37
N THR A 370 31.55 8.32 5.01
CA THR A 370 31.25 7.03 4.39
C THR A 370 29.88 6.52 4.80
N ILE A 371 29.32 5.59 4.02
CA ILE A 371 28.08 4.88 4.33
C ILE A 371 28.39 3.51 4.94
N ASP A 372 27.49 3.01 5.78
CA ASP A 372 27.57 1.66 6.34
C ASP A 372 27.10 0.59 5.33
N ALA A 373 27.84 0.45 4.23
CA ALA A 373 27.55 -0.54 3.20
C ALA A 373 28.86 -1.18 2.68
N PRO A 374 28.85 -2.49 2.36
CA PRO A 374 30.02 -3.20 1.85
C PRO A 374 30.20 -2.89 0.35
N VAL A 375 30.56 -1.65 0.03
CA VAL A 375 30.72 -1.21 -1.36
C VAL A 375 32.20 -0.97 -1.65
N THR A 376 32.75 -1.69 -2.62
CA THR A 376 34.13 -1.53 -3.11
C THR A 376 34.27 -0.35 -4.07
N GLU A 377 33.25 -0.06 -4.89
CA GLU A 377 33.21 1.07 -5.82
C GLU A 377 31.81 1.70 -5.82
N LEU A 378 31.70 2.96 -5.42
CA LEU A 378 30.46 3.73 -5.53
C LEU A 378 30.40 4.41 -6.90
N PRO A 379 29.23 4.48 -7.55
CA PRO A 379 29.06 5.29 -8.75
C PRO A 379 29.35 6.76 -8.44
N SER A 380 29.83 7.51 -9.45
CA SER A 380 30.01 8.97 -9.29
C SER A 380 28.71 9.62 -8.84
N THR A 381 28.79 10.37 -7.74
CA THR A 381 27.68 11.11 -7.14
C THR A 381 27.49 12.50 -7.73
N ASP A 382 28.34 12.91 -8.69
CA ASP A 382 28.25 14.21 -9.35
C ASP A 382 26.96 14.35 -10.17
N ILE A 383 26.50 13.24 -10.77
CA ILE A 383 25.30 13.19 -11.60
C ILE A 383 24.25 12.30 -10.93
N ARG A 384 23.09 12.90 -10.61
CA ARG A 384 21.99 12.22 -9.92
C ARG A 384 21.48 10.96 -10.63
N SER A 385 21.52 10.94 -11.97
CA SER A 385 21.03 9.81 -12.76
C SER A 385 21.76 8.50 -12.49
N ASN A 386 22.96 8.54 -11.92
CA ASN A 386 23.78 7.36 -11.67
C ASN A 386 23.27 6.50 -10.51
N TYR A 387 22.43 7.04 -9.62
CA TYR A 387 22.01 6.36 -8.40
C TYR A 387 20.51 6.50 -8.08
N ILE A 388 19.72 7.11 -8.97
CA ILE A 388 18.26 7.17 -8.85
C ILE A 388 17.59 6.20 -9.82
N PHE A 389 16.36 5.81 -9.50
CA PHE A 389 15.51 5.08 -10.42
C PHE A 389 14.89 6.03 -11.46
N ASN A 390 15.66 6.35 -12.51
CA ASN A 390 15.33 7.38 -13.50
C ASN A 390 13.98 7.16 -14.20
N SER A 391 13.57 5.91 -14.39
CA SER A 391 12.31 5.54 -15.04
C SER A 391 11.07 5.81 -14.17
N THR A 392 11.24 6.15 -12.89
CA THR A 392 10.17 6.23 -11.86
C THR A 392 9.47 4.91 -11.62
N ILE A 393 8.80 4.76 -10.47
CA ILE A 393 8.10 3.52 -10.11
C ILE A 393 6.86 3.34 -11.00
N GLU A 394 6.06 4.39 -11.20
CA GLU A 394 4.92 4.38 -12.14
C GLU A 394 5.34 4.03 -13.57
N GLY A 395 6.53 4.46 -14.00
CA GLY A 395 7.04 4.15 -15.34
C GLY A 395 7.20 2.66 -15.63
N ILE A 396 7.25 1.80 -14.60
CA ILE A 396 7.26 0.34 -14.74
C ILE A 396 6.00 -0.14 -15.49
N ASP A 397 4.83 0.48 -15.27
CA ASP A 397 3.57 0.09 -15.91
C ASP A 397 3.59 0.29 -17.44
N THR A 398 4.50 1.14 -17.93
CA THR A 398 4.66 1.42 -19.37
C THR A 398 5.86 0.71 -20.00
N ALA A 399 6.64 -0.04 -19.21
CA ALA A 399 7.84 -0.71 -19.69
C ALA A 399 7.49 -1.99 -20.46
N ASP A 400 7.97 -2.11 -21.70
CA ASP A 400 7.77 -3.30 -22.51
C ASP A 400 8.69 -4.47 -22.10
N GLN A 401 9.91 -4.15 -21.63
CA GLN A 401 10.93 -5.11 -21.23
C GLN A 401 11.70 -4.56 -20.03
N ILE A 402 11.96 -5.44 -19.05
CA ILE A 402 12.71 -5.10 -17.83
C ILE A 402 13.91 -6.05 -17.74
N LEU A 403 15.10 -5.48 -17.59
CA LEU A 403 16.32 -6.21 -17.27
C LEU A 403 16.66 -5.96 -15.79
N ILE A 404 16.70 -7.02 -15.00
CA ILE A 404 17.19 -7.01 -13.62
C ILE A 404 18.61 -7.57 -13.66
N VAL A 405 19.60 -6.74 -13.33
CA VAL A 405 21.04 -7.05 -13.41
C VAL A 405 21.54 -7.60 -12.09
#